data_AF-A0A847VCZ0-F1
#
_entry.id   AF-A0A847VCZ0-F1
#
_cell.length_a   1.000
_cell.length_b   1.000
_cell.length_c   1.000
_cell.angle_alpha   90.00
_cell.angle_beta   90.00
_cell.angle_gamma   90.00
#
_symmetry.space_group_name_H-M   'P 1'
#
loop_
_entity.id
_entity.type
_entity.pdbx_description
1 polymer ?
#
loop_
_entity_poly.entity_id
_entity_poly.type
_entity_poly.pdbx_seq_one_letter_code
_entity_poly.pdbx_strand_id
1 'polypeptide(L)'
;MENLRNTIETEGEKEYFNTSDFENLNLPERLPPYEGGGATSYMAKYDTEKVEYLTSMGLEVPEEWMEDGEIRPENRVLLITMFRTAGEIFVLETIRRDLEEVHTDLFREYVANANRRLEQTRVDTKGYRQMVSHNRYVEDIFRDLGHSANPEKRVSREELYQVVRYVIGQFSQNKQE
;
A
#
# COMPACT_ATOMS: atom_id res chain seq x y z
N MET A 1 33.33 6.27 -33.64
CA MET A 1 33.27 5.83 -32.24
C MET A 1 32.92 7.04 -31.40
N GLU A 2 31.64 7.41 -31.41
CA GLU A 2 31.14 8.63 -30.77
C GLU A 2 30.38 8.19 -29.51
N ASN A 3 30.82 8.72 -28.38
CA ASN A 3 30.40 8.32 -27.05
C ASN A 3 28.91 8.64 -26.82
N LEU A 4 28.09 7.60 -26.76
CA LEU A 4 26.78 7.63 -26.10
C LEU A 4 26.98 7.87 -24.60
N ARG A 5 27.12 9.15 -24.21
CA ARG A 5 26.76 9.58 -22.87
C ARG A 5 25.25 9.44 -22.78
N ASN A 6 24.81 8.27 -22.32
CA ASN A 6 23.49 8.10 -21.75
C ASN A 6 23.40 9.06 -20.56
N THR A 7 22.77 10.20 -20.80
CA THR A 7 22.14 10.99 -19.74
C THR A 7 21.07 10.08 -19.16
N ILE A 8 21.43 9.31 -18.12
CA ILE A 8 20.44 8.81 -17.18
C ILE A 8 19.98 10.08 -16.47
N GLU A 9 18.95 10.73 -17.03
CA GLU A 9 18.08 11.58 -16.24
C GLU A 9 17.60 10.67 -15.11
N THR A 10 18.14 10.93 -13.92
CA THR A 10 17.63 10.35 -12.69
C THR A 10 16.25 10.96 -12.53
N GLU A 11 15.22 10.28 -13.05
CA GLU A 11 13.89 10.43 -12.51
C GLU A 11 14.06 10.28 -10.99
N GLY A 12 13.90 11.38 -10.24
CA GLY A 12 13.98 11.33 -8.79
C GLY A 12 13.09 10.19 -8.30
N GLU A 13 13.62 9.32 -7.45
CA GLU A 13 12.85 8.21 -6.90
C GLU A 13 11.53 8.75 -6.38
N LYS A 14 10.42 8.40 -7.04
CA LYS A 14 9.10 8.88 -6.64
C LYS A 14 8.81 8.35 -5.24
N GLU A 15 8.83 9.23 -4.25
CA GLU A 15 8.44 8.88 -2.89
C GLU A 15 6.96 8.48 -2.83
N TYR A 16 6.66 7.45 -2.04
CA TYR A 16 5.30 6.98 -1.82
C TYR A 16 4.50 8.03 -1.04
N PHE A 17 5.02 8.39 0.13
CA PHE A 17 4.50 9.44 1.00
C PHE A 17 5.37 10.70 0.95
N ASN A 18 4.73 11.85 1.07
CA ASN A 18 5.34 13.14 1.34
C ASN A 18 4.72 13.73 2.61
N THR A 19 5.43 14.64 3.29
CA THR A 19 4.88 15.29 4.50
C THR A 19 3.58 16.03 4.22
N SER A 20 3.45 16.65 3.04
CA SER A 20 2.23 17.33 2.60
C SER A 20 1.00 16.41 2.51
N ASP A 21 1.20 15.11 2.30
CA ASP A 21 0.10 14.15 2.26
C ASP A 21 -0.62 14.05 3.62
N PHE A 22 0.01 14.51 4.71
CA PHE A 22 -0.52 14.45 6.09
C PHE A 22 -1.12 15.77 6.59
N GLU A 23 -1.14 16.82 5.78
CA GLU A 23 -1.70 18.13 6.18
C GLU A 23 -3.24 18.11 6.23
N ASN A 24 -3.87 17.28 5.39
CA ASN A 24 -5.30 17.36 5.10
C ASN A 24 -6.04 16.03 5.22
N LEU A 25 -5.44 15.02 5.88
CA LEU A 25 -6.09 13.74 6.11
C LEU A 25 -7.32 13.91 7.01
N ASN A 26 -8.45 13.37 6.56
CA ASN A 26 -9.64 13.24 7.38
C ASN A 26 -9.65 11.86 8.03
N LEU A 27 -9.08 11.79 9.23
CA LEU A 27 -9.00 10.58 10.03
C LEU A 27 -9.69 10.81 11.37
N PRO A 28 -10.34 9.79 11.95
CA PRO A 28 -11.01 9.94 13.24
C PRO A 28 -10.02 10.40 14.32
N GLU A 29 -10.50 11.18 15.29
CA GLU A 29 -9.68 11.68 16.41
C GLU A 29 -9.00 10.54 17.18
N ARG A 30 -9.69 9.40 17.27
CA ARG A 30 -9.14 8.17 17.80
C ARG A 30 -9.14 7.10 16.71
N LEU A 31 -7.94 6.66 16.34
CA LEU A 31 -7.75 5.56 15.40
C LEU A 31 -8.09 4.25 16.15
N PRO A 32 -9.15 3.52 15.77
CA PRO A 32 -9.49 2.25 16.40
C PRO A 32 -8.38 1.21 16.12
N PRO A 33 -8.03 0.37 17.10
CA PRO A 33 -7.10 -0.72 16.87
C PRO A 33 -7.72 -1.76 15.94
N TYR A 34 -6.89 -2.46 15.17
CA TYR A 34 -7.31 -3.65 14.46
C TYR A 34 -7.40 -4.84 15.45
N GLU A 35 -8.59 -5.43 15.57
CA GLU A 35 -8.86 -6.55 16.51
C GLU A 35 -8.91 -7.93 15.83
N GLY A 36 -8.79 -7.98 14.49
CA GLY A 36 -8.86 -9.24 13.74
C GLY A 36 -7.64 -10.15 13.96
N GLY A 37 -7.82 -11.45 13.72
CA GLY A 37 -6.75 -12.44 13.84
C GLY A 37 -5.68 -12.32 12.74
N GLY A 38 -5.99 -11.56 11.69
CA GLY A 38 -5.18 -11.40 10.48
C GLY A 38 -4.06 -10.37 10.52
N ALA A 39 -3.73 -9.78 11.69
CA ALA A 39 -2.91 -8.56 11.79
C ALA A 39 -1.51 -8.73 11.16
N THR A 40 -0.93 -9.92 11.31
CA THR A 40 0.38 -10.32 10.79
C THR A 40 0.28 -11.42 9.74
N SER A 41 -0.94 -11.78 9.30
CA SER A 41 -1.20 -12.93 8.45
C SER A 41 -1.67 -12.55 7.04
N TYR A 42 -1.12 -13.24 6.05
CA TYR A 42 -1.45 -13.13 4.63
C TYR A 42 -2.44 -14.21 4.15
N MET A 43 -3.02 -14.98 5.07
CA MET A 43 -3.97 -16.05 4.74
C MET A 43 -5.32 -15.49 4.28
N ALA A 44 -5.93 -16.14 3.28
CA ALA A 44 -7.18 -15.71 2.65
C ALA A 44 -8.36 -15.60 3.62
N LYS A 45 -8.43 -16.49 4.61
CA LYS A 45 -9.48 -16.49 5.63
C LYS A 45 -9.58 -15.20 6.46
N TYR A 46 -8.58 -14.32 6.38
CA TYR A 46 -8.56 -13.04 7.10
C TYR A 46 -8.76 -11.83 6.18
N ASP A 47 -9.12 -12.05 4.92
CA ASP A 47 -9.28 -10.93 3.98
C ASP A 47 -10.55 -10.14 4.29
N THR A 48 -11.67 -10.80 4.60
CA THR A 48 -12.92 -10.14 5.02
C THR A 48 -12.71 -9.23 6.23
N GLU A 49 -12.02 -9.72 7.27
CA GLU A 49 -11.69 -8.90 8.46
C GLU A 49 -10.88 -7.64 8.11
N LYS A 50 -9.99 -7.72 7.09
CA LYS A 50 -9.21 -6.56 6.64
C LYS A 50 -10.07 -5.59 5.86
N VAL A 51 -10.95 -6.08 4.99
CA VAL A 51 -11.91 -5.24 4.25
C VAL A 51 -12.81 -4.49 5.23
N GLU A 52 -13.44 -5.20 6.17
CA GLU A 52 -14.31 -4.62 7.19
C GLU A 52 -13.59 -3.54 8.02
N TYR A 53 -12.35 -3.82 8.42
CA TYR A 53 -11.55 -2.83 9.14
C TYR A 53 -11.25 -1.59 8.28
N LEU A 54 -10.82 -1.75 7.02
CA LEU A 54 -10.58 -0.63 6.12
C LEU A 54 -11.84 0.21 5.91
N THR A 55 -12.98 -0.44 5.69
CA THR A 55 -14.28 0.23 5.55
C THR A 55 -14.66 0.98 6.82
N SER A 56 -14.44 0.41 8.00
CA SER A 56 -14.68 1.11 9.27
C SER A 56 -13.82 2.38 9.46
N MET A 57 -12.72 2.48 8.73
CA MET A 57 -11.83 3.63 8.69
C MET A 57 -12.18 4.64 7.58
N GLY A 58 -13.24 4.41 6.82
CA GLY A 58 -13.62 5.25 5.67
C GLY A 58 -12.77 4.99 4.42
N LEU A 59 -12.17 3.80 4.30
CA LEU A 59 -11.54 3.33 3.07
C LEU A 59 -12.41 2.29 2.38
N GLU A 60 -12.74 2.56 1.13
CA GLU A 60 -13.46 1.63 0.27
C GLU A 60 -12.47 0.81 -0.54
N VAL A 61 -12.61 -0.52 -0.50
CA VAL A 61 -11.89 -1.41 -1.40
C VAL A 61 -12.54 -1.31 -2.78
N PRO A 62 -11.77 -1.05 -3.87
CA PRO A 62 -12.34 -0.87 -5.20
C PRO A 62 -13.24 -2.03 -5.62
N GLU A 63 -14.43 -1.74 -6.15
CA GLU A 63 -15.40 -2.76 -6.55
C GLU A 63 -14.84 -3.71 -7.61
N GLU A 64 -13.97 -3.21 -8.50
CA GLU A 64 -13.31 -4.03 -9.51
C GLU A 64 -12.35 -5.08 -8.92
N TRP A 65 -11.98 -4.94 -7.64
CA TRP A 65 -11.18 -5.95 -6.94
C TRP A 65 -12.02 -7.08 -6.39
N MET A 66 -13.35 -6.92 -6.36
CA MET A 66 -14.28 -7.81 -5.67
C MET A 66 -15.04 -8.70 -6.66
N GLU A 67 -15.50 -9.85 -6.18
CA GLU A 67 -16.42 -10.78 -6.85
C GLU A 67 -17.30 -11.44 -5.79
N ASP A 68 -18.63 -11.38 -5.96
CA ASP A 68 -19.61 -11.91 -5.00
C ASP A 68 -19.41 -11.48 -3.52
N GLY A 69 -18.88 -10.27 -3.31
CA GLY A 69 -18.62 -9.71 -1.98
C GLY A 69 -17.29 -10.15 -1.36
N GLU A 70 -16.49 -10.95 -2.06
CA GLU A 70 -15.16 -11.38 -1.64
C GLU A 70 -14.07 -10.78 -2.53
N ILE A 71 -12.85 -10.68 -2.00
CA ILE A 71 -11.71 -10.20 -2.79
C ILE A 71 -11.32 -11.25 -3.83
N ARG A 72 -11.15 -10.83 -5.09
CA ARG A 72 -10.68 -11.72 -6.14
C ARG A 72 -9.27 -12.23 -5.82
N PRO A 73 -8.96 -13.53 -6.04
CA PRO A 73 -7.66 -14.10 -5.70
C PRO A 73 -6.44 -13.33 -6.22
N GLU A 74 -6.53 -12.77 -7.43
CA GLU A 74 -5.51 -11.97 -8.10
C GLU A 74 -5.33 -10.57 -7.48
N ASN A 75 -6.36 -10.00 -6.88
CA ASN A 75 -6.34 -8.67 -6.27
C ASN A 75 -5.98 -8.70 -4.78
N ARG A 76 -5.83 -9.88 -4.19
CA ARG A 76 -5.39 -10.05 -2.80
C ARG A 76 -4.08 -9.32 -2.50
N VAL A 77 -3.15 -9.26 -3.46
CA VAL A 77 -1.88 -8.53 -3.29
C VAL A 77 -2.09 -7.03 -3.09
N LEU A 78 -3.11 -6.47 -3.75
CA LEU A 78 -3.50 -5.07 -3.64
C LEU A 78 -4.23 -4.82 -2.32
N LEU A 79 -5.18 -5.67 -1.93
CA LEU A 79 -5.85 -5.57 -0.62
C LEU A 79 -4.87 -5.60 0.55
N ILE A 80 -3.95 -6.57 0.56
CA ILE A 80 -2.94 -6.68 1.63
C ILE A 80 -2.05 -5.44 1.66
N THR A 81 -1.66 -4.93 0.49
CA THR A 81 -0.84 -3.72 0.40
C THR A 81 -1.62 -2.50 0.89
N MET A 82 -2.89 -2.36 0.51
CA MET A 82 -3.79 -1.31 0.99
C MET A 82 -3.91 -1.34 2.52
N PHE A 83 -4.12 -2.52 3.10
CA PHE A 83 -4.17 -2.71 4.55
C PHE A 83 -2.88 -2.25 5.25
N ARG A 84 -1.72 -2.62 4.70
CA ARG A 84 -0.41 -2.22 5.25
C ARG A 84 -0.15 -0.72 5.09
N THR A 85 -0.51 -0.15 3.94
CA THR A 85 -0.39 1.28 3.66
C THR A 85 -1.24 2.11 4.61
N ALA A 86 -2.50 1.71 4.83
CA ALA A 86 -3.38 2.37 5.81
C ALA A 86 -2.77 2.34 7.22
N GLY A 87 -2.21 1.18 7.63
CA GLY A 87 -1.50 1.07 8.90
C GLY A 87 -0.29 2.02 9.04
N GLU A 88 0.53 2.18 8.00
CA GLU A 88 1.64 3.13 8.00
C GLU A 88 1.14 4.59 8.09
N ILE A 89 0.05 4.92 7.39
CA ILE A 89 -0.59 6.24 7.50
C ILE A 89 -1.07 6.50 8.93
N PHE A 90 -1.71 5.52 9.57
CA PHE A 90 -2.19 5.65 10.96
C PHE A 90 -1.05 5.84 11.96
N VAL A 91 0.08 5.15 11.77
CA VAL A 91 1.27 5.35 12.59
C VAL A 91 1.83 6.76 12.40
N LEU A 92 1.98 7.21 11.15
CA LEU A 92 2.48 8.56 10.85
C LEU A 92 1.54 9.63 11.38
N GLU A 93 0.23 9.48 11.22
CA GLU A 93 -0.76 10.42 11.76
C GLU A 93 -0.71 10.48 13.30
N THR A 94 -0.51 9.35 13.98
CA THR A 94 -0.35 9.33 15.44
C THR A 94 0.89 10.11 15.86
N ILE A 95 2.03 9.87 15.20
CA ILE A 95 3.28 10.59 15.45
C ILE A 95 3.10 12.08 15.17
N ARG A 96 2.42 12.45 14.08
CA ARG A 96 2.13 13.84 13.73
C ARG A 96 1.33 14.55 14.81
N ARG A 97 0.31 13.87 15.37
CA ARG A 97 -0.51 14.39 16.48
C ARG A 97 0.32 14.58 17.74
N ASP A 98 1.22 13.65 18.06
CA ASP A 98 2.10 13.74 19.23
C ASP A 98 3.16 14.86 19.10
N LEU A 99 3.60 15.17 17.88
CA LEU A 99 4.57 16.23 17.60
C LEU A 99 3.93 17.62 17.43
N GLU A 100 2.60 17.69 17.31
CA GLU A 100 1.81 18.90 17.05
C GLU A 100 2.19 19.70 15.78
N GLU A 101 3.12 19.21 14.93
CA GLU A 101 3.61 19.93 13.75
C GLU A 101 4.05 18.98 12.61
N VAL A 102 3.59 19.29 11.37
CA VAL A 102 3.80 18.46 10.16
C VAL A 102 5.14 18.72 9.47
N HIS A 103 5.76 19.88 9.68
CA HIS A 103 6.96 20.26 8.93
C HIS A 103 8.28 20.14 9.72
N THR A 104 8.24 19.52 10.90
CA THR A 104 9.43 19.24 11.69
C THR A 104 10.37 18.31 10.93
N ASP A 105 11.68 18.50 11.12
CA ASP A 105 12.69 17.59 10.59
C ASP A 105 12.47 16.15 11.09
N LEU A 106 11.98 16.03 12.32
CA LEU A 106 11.64 14.74 12.92
C LEU A 106 10.49 14.05 12.17
N PHE A 107 9.39 14.76 11.86
CA PHE A 107 8.29 14.17 11.09
C PHE A 107 8.73 13.80 9.67
N ARG A 108 9.54 14.63 9.01
CA ARG A 108 10.16 14.30 7.70
C ARG A 108 10.95 13.00 7.78
N GLU A 109 11.73 12.79 8.85
CA GLU A 109 12.47 11.55 9.05
C GLU A 109 11.53 10.34 9.21
N TYR A 110 10.43 10.48 9.93
CA TYR A 110 9.44 9.40 10.06
C TYR A 110 8.77 9.05 8.73
N VAL A 111 8.42 10.04 7.92
CA VAL A 111 7.90 9.82 6.55
C VAL A 111 8.93 9.10 5.68
N ALA A 112 10.19 9.54 5.69
CA ALA A 112 11.27 8.87 4.95
C ALA A 112 11.51 7.43 5.43
N ASN A 113 11.40 7.17 6.74
CA ASN A 113 11.46 5.83 7.31
C ASN A 113 10.29 4.96 6.85
N ALA A 114 9.06 5.50 6.78
CA ALA A 114 7.90 4.77 6.29
C ALA A 114 8.02 4.41 4.81
N ASN A 115 8.50 5.34 3.96
CA ASN A 115 8.80 5.07 2.55
C ASN A 115 9.79 3.89 2.41
N ARG A 116 10.87 3.88 3.21
CA ARG A 116 11.82 2.76 3.24
C ARG A 116 11.19 1.44 3.70
N ARG A 117 10.34 1.46 4.73
CA ARG A 117 9.62 0.26 5.18
C ARG A 117 8.69 -0.28 4.10
N LEU A 118 7.94 0.58 3.41
CA LEU A 118 7.07 0.18 2.31
C LEU A 118 7.87 -0.44 1.17
N GLU A 119 8.94 0.22 0.71
CA GLU A 119 9.84 -0.31 -0.32
C GLU A 119 10.34 -1.73 0.06
N GLN A 120 10.87 -1.89 1.27
CA GLN A 120 11.50 -3.14 1.69
C GLN A 120 10.51 -4.30 1.90
N THR A 121 9.30 -3.98 2.39
CA THR A 121 8.34 -5.01 2.83
C THR A 121 7.22 -5.27 1.83
N ARG A 122 6.93 -4.32 0.93
CA ARG A 122 5.82 -4.45 -0.03
C ARG A 122 6.24 -4.57 -1.47
N VAL A 123 7.42 -4.10 -1.86
CA VAL A 123 7.90 -4.29 -3.23
C VAL A 123 8.40 -5.72 -3.41
N ASP A 124 7.90 -6.35 -4.47
CA ASP A 124 8.34 -7.66 -4.91
C ASP A 124 9.69 -7.55 -5.61
N THR A 125 10.74 -7.96 -4.90
CA THR A 125 12.11 -8.02 -5.42
C THR A 125 12.44 -9.37 -6.06
N LYS A 126 11.51 -10.34 -6.04
CA LYS A 126 11.71 -11.70 -6.55
C LYS A 126 11.10 -11.91 -7.94
N GLY A 127 10.39 -10.92 -8.49
CA GLY A 127 9.84 -10.96 -9.84
C GLY A 127 8.55 -11.77 -10.00
N TYR A 128 7.88 -12.13 -8.91
CA TYR A 128 6.54 -12.73 -8.91
C TYR A 128 5.48 -11.81 -9.55
N ARG A 129 5.58 -10.49 -9.36
CA ARG A 129 4.71 -9.47 -9.96
C ARG A 129 5.26 -8.92 -11.28
N GLN A 130 6.17 -9.64 -11.91
CA GLN A 130 6.55 -9.35 -13.29
C GLN A 130 5.48 -9.86 -14.25
N MET A 131 5.00 -9.00 -15.15
CA MET A 131 4.02 -9.37 -16.17
C MET A 131 4.68 -10.20 -17.27
N VAL A 132 4.08 -11.34 -17.61
CA VAL A 132 4.55 -12.26 -18.66
C VAL A 132 3.73 -12.14 -19.95
N SER A 133 2.44 -11.87 -19.82
CA SER A 133 1.52 -11.59 -20.91
C SER A 133 0.37 -10.72 -20.38
N HIS A 134 -0.50 -10.22 -21.25
CA HIS A 134 -1.59 -9.32 -20.86
C HIS A 134 -2.36 -9.86 -19.64
N ASN A 135 -2.33 -9.11 -18.53
CA ASN A 135 -2.93 -9.44 -17.24
C ASN A 135 -2.52 -10.80 -16.64
N ARG A 136 -1.31 -11.27 -16.92
CA ARG A 136 -0.75 -12.49 -16.33
C ARG A 136 0.63 -12.21 -15.75
N TYR A 137 0.81 -12.57 -14.49
CA TYR A 137 2.07 -12.42 -13.77
C TYR A 137 2.79 -13.76 -13.60
N VAL A 138 4.09 -13.70 -13.30
CA VAL A 138 4.88 -14.90 -12.93
C VAL A 138 4.19 -15.66 -11.79
N GLU A 139 3.64 -14.97 -10.79
CA GLU A 139 2.95 -15.63 -9.68
C GLU A 139 1.71 -16.43 -10.09
N ASP A 140 1.01 -16.03 -11.16
CA ASP A 140 -0.16 -16.76 -11.64
C ASP A 140 0.27 -18.10 -12.24
N ILE A 141 1.40 -18.11 -12.98
CA ILE A 141 1.98 -19.36 -13.49
C ILE A 141 2.34 -20.32 -12.35
N PHE A 142 3.01 -19.82 -11.31
CA PHE A 142 3.31 -20.67 -10.14
C PHE A 142 2.03 -21.21 -9.49
N ARG A 143 0.99 -20.38 -9.37
CA ARG A 143 -0.30 -20.77 -8.78
C ARG A 143 -1.00 -21.84 -9.62
N ASP A 144 -1.04 -21.67 -10.94
CA ASP A 144 -1.61 -22.64 -11.89
C ASP A 144 -0.90 -24.00 -11.80
N LEU A 145 0.39 -24.00 -11.48
CA LEU A 145 1.21 -25.20 -11.27
C LEU A 145 1.11 -25.79 -9.85
N GLY A 146 0.28 -25.20 -8.97
CA GLY A 146 0.10 -25.66 -7.59
C GLY A 146 1.25 -25.30 -6.64
N HIS A 147 2.12 -24.37 -7.02
CA HIS A 147 3.21 -23.89 -6.18
C HIS A 147 2.80 -22.66 -5.35
N SER A 148 3.45 -22.51 -4.20
CA SER A 148 3.38 -21.26 -3.44
C SER A 148 4.13 -20.17 -4.21
N ALA A 149 3.42 -19.13 -4.65
CA ALA A 149 4.01 -17.90 -5.14
C ALA A 149 3.57 -16.70 -4.32
N ASN A 150 4.52 -15.77 -4.16
CA ASN A 150 4.31 -14.51 -3.48
C ASN A 150 3.56 -14.65 -2.13
N PRO A 151 4.12 -15.40 -1.16
CA PRO A 151 3.41 -15.74 0.08
C PRO A 151 3.11 -14.51 0.95
N GLU A 152 3.96 -13.48 0.86
CA GLU A 152 3.78 -12.19 1.55
C GLU A 152 2.96 -11.19 0.73
N LYS A 153 2.45 -11.60 -0.44
CA LYS A 153 1.54 -10.84 -1.29
C LYS A 153 2.09 -9.48 -1.76
N ARG A 154 3.40 -9.41 -1.98
CA ARG A 154 4.13 -8.22 -2.40
C ARG A 154 3.68 -7.76 -3.80
N VAL A 155 3.81 -6.48 -4.06
CA VAL A 155 3.34 -5.79 -5.28
C VAL A 155 4.53 -5.26 -6.07
N SER A 156 4.32 -4.90 -7.34
CA SER A 156 5.30 -4.09 -8.05
C SER A 156 5.39 -2.67 -7.46
N ARG A 157 6.46 -1.92 -7.78
CA ARG A 157 6.58 -0.52 -7.36
C ARG A 157 5.43 0.36 -7.86
N GLU A 158 4.99 0.13 -9.09
CA GLU A 158 3.90 0.86 -9.71
C GLU A 158 2.58 0.60 -8.97
N GLU A 159 2.28 -0.66 -8.69
CA GLU A 159 1.11 -1.05 -7.90
C GLU A 159 1.16 -0.45 -6.48
N LEU A 160 2.33 -0.45 -5.83
CA LEU A 160 2.49 0.20 -4.54
C LEU A 160 2.20 1.70 -4.61
N TYR A 161 2.72 2.39 -5.63
CA TYR A 161 2.47 3.81 -5.84
C TYR A 161 0.97 4.09 -6.05
N GLN A 162 0.31 3.30 -6.88
CA GLN A 162 -1.13 3.41 -7.14
C GLN A 162 -1.95 3.21 -5.88
N VAL A 163 -1.67 2.17 -5.10
CA VAL A 163 -2.35 1.89 -3.82
C VAL A 163 -2.13 3.04 -2.84
N VAL A 164 -0.90 3.55 -2.72
CA VAL A 164 -0.60 4.66 -1.81
C VAL A 164 -1.38 5.93 -2.19
N ARG A 165 -1.41 6.27 -3.48
CA ARG A 165 -2.16 7.44 -3.96
C ARG A 165 -3.67 7.27 -3.79
N TYR A 166 -4.19 6.06 -4.01
CA TYR A 166 -5.59 5.74 -3.77
C TYR A 166 -5.97 5.94 -2.29
N VAL A 167 -5.20 5.36 -1.37
CA VAL A 167 -5.47 5.45 0.07
C VAL A 167 -5.38 6.89 0.58
N ILE A 168 -4.34 7.64 0.19
CA ILE A 168 -4.23 9.07 0.55
C ILE A 168 -5.42 9.86 -0.04
N GLY A 169 -5.79 9.59 -1.30
CA GLY A 169 -6.90 10.24 -1.97
C GLY A 169 -8.21 10.08 -1.21
N GLN A 170 -8.54 8.85 -0.82
CA GLN A 170 -9.75 8.55 -0.04
C GLN A 170 -9.75 9.29 1.31
N PHE A 171 -8.64 9.22 2.06
CA PHE A 171 -8.55 9.96 3.33
C PHE A 171 -8.58 11.49 3.16
N SER A 172 -8.15 12.01 2.02
CA SER A 172 -8.19 13.45 1.75
C SER A 172 -9.57 13.93 1.27
N GLN A 173 -10.35 13.07 0.63
CA GLN A 173 -11.64 13.39 0.01
C GLN A 173 -12.84 13.28 0.97
N ASN A 174 -12.71 12.57 2.09
CA ASN A 174 -13.79 12.38 3.07
C ASN A 174 -14.26 13.68 3.78
N LYS A 175 -13.87 14.87 3.33
CA LYS A 175 -14.34 16.18 3.84
C LYS A 175 -15.71 16.64 3.29
N GLN A 176 -16.28 15.95 2.30
CA GLN A 176 -17.50 16.38 1.61
C GLN A 176 -18.74 15.57 2.02
N GLU A 177 -19.08 15.51 3.30
CA GLU A 177 -20.46 15.23 3.76
C GLU A 177 -20.83 16.09 4.97
#